data_AF-A0A848C8R9-F1
#
_entry.id   AF-A0A848C8R9-F1
#
_cell.length_a   1.000
_cell.length_b   1.000
_cell.length_c   1.000
_cell.angle_alpha   90.00
_cell.angle_beta   90.00
_cell.angle_gamma   90.00
#
_symmetry.space_group_name_H-M   'P 1'
#
loop_
_entity.id
_entity.type
_entity.pdbx_description
1 polymer ?
#
loop_
_entity_poly.entity_id
_entity_poly.type
_entity_poly.pdbx_seq_one_letter_code
_entity_poly.pdbx_strand_id
1 'polypeptide(L)'
;MTMPYSPGRALFEGNGTATDFPFSFKVWGTEQLTVTLTGPDGNSRPASGWTALLNDDGGSVTYLHEGAPLPAGWKLAITRNMPFEQQIDLVSGTRFDAEVIETGLDRATAERQQLLEQLQRAVILPPTSDETPIKMAEQLLQAGKTAQASAAAAQDSESAAASSASQSAASAQAAAASAEAADQSRAAAAASTADASQSATAARQSAEAAAGSEDRAAQSAASILGLQVEVSTLDPGLPAGGDYDPETGILHLGIPKGDSGASAIATPTSLGSVMPQTGHEDGLELETDGKLRVRKASASQRGGVLASTTAAANTVPQAGEDGTLDASWVPRPDYWDMFPPFVPVPIWGATPGGSDGRRAIMPGEEQAREEWILCDGGSDGKDGTVPDLRGRYIRGASEAEPEGTEGGSEDVAVDLSGSTGATTLSTTQIPSHTHPFSAVISTKGRYMESGNLYDSGSSSTSATGGNGSHTHPLSGSVSGTHTDPHLAMHFFIKVV
;
A
#
# COMPACT_ATOMS: atom_id res chain seq x y z
N MET A 1 32.69 -12.22 74.33
CA MET A 1 31.35 -12.86 74.15
C MET A 1 31.38 -13.51 72.79
N THR A 2 31.18 -14.83 72.69
CA THR A 2 31.35 -15.53 71.40
C THR A 2 30.37 -15.02 70.35
N MET A 3 30.88 -14.64 69.17
CA MET A 3 30.07 -14.13 68.06
C MET A 3 28.99 -15.12 67.59
N PRO A 4 27.68 -14.80 67.70
CA PRO A 4 26.61 -15.61 67.15
C PRO A 4 26.55 -15.50 65.62
N TYR A 5 25.88 -16.46 64.98
CA TYR A 5 25.52 -16.33 63.56
C TYR A 5 24.51 -15.18 63.40
N SER A 6 24.89 -14.13 62.67
CA SER A 6 24.04 -13.01 62.32
C SER A 6 24.10 -12.76 60.82
N PRO A 7 22.98 -12.44 60.13
CA PRO A 7 23.03 -11.92 58.77
C PRO A 7 23.86 -10.63 58.77
N GLY A 8 24.94 -10.55 57.98
CA GLY A 8 25.76 -9.34 57.83
C GLY A 8 25.06 -8.18 57.08
N ARG A 9 23.72 -8.26 56.96
CA ARG A 9 22.86 -7.39 56.17
C ARG A 9 21.48 -7.23 56.82
N ALA A 10 21.00 -6.00 56.89
CA ALA A 10 19.61 -5.66 57.17
C ALA A 10 19.01 -4.90 55.97
N LEU A 11 17.78 -5.24 55.55
CA LEU A 11 17.11 -4.65 54.40
C LEU A 11 15.74 -4.09 54.81
N PHE A 12 15.45 -2.87 54.38
CA PHE A 12 14.22 -2.16 54.67
C PHE A 12 13.56 -1.64 53.40
N GLU A 13 12.24 -1.73 53.34
CA GLU A 13 11.43 -1.07 52.32
C GLU A 13 10.87 0.22 52.90
N GLY A 14 10.95 1.29 52.12
CA GLY A 14 10.39 2.58 52.50
C GLY A 14 8.88 2.52 52.61
N ASN A 15 8.35 3.19 53.63
CA ASN A 15 6.92 3.22 53.95
C ASN A 15 6.41 4.65 54.21
N GLY A 16 7.26 5.68 53.98
CA GLY A 16 6.94 7.08 54.21
C GLY A 16 6.88 7.51 55.68
N THR A 17 7.27 6.64 56.63
CA THR A 17 7.21 6.93 58.07
C THR A 17 8.47 6.55 58.85
N ALA A 18 9.20 5.53 58.43
CA ALA A 18 10.40 5.06 59.12
C ALA A 18 11.60 6.01 58.94
N THR A 19 12.24 6.37 60.04
CA THR A 19 13.48 7.15 60.12
C THR A 19 14.62 6.39 60.78
N ASP A 20 14.31 5.28 61.46
CA ASP A 20 15.23 4.47 62.24
C ASP A 20 15.18 3.02 61.77
N PHE A 21 16.37 2.46 61.52
CA PHE A 21 16.58 1.20 60.82
C PHE A 21 17.48 0.28 61.67
N PRO A 22 16.89 -0.67 62.43
CA PRO A 22 17.64 -1.51 63.36
C PRO A 22 18.42 -2.63 62.66
N PHE A 23 19.64 -2.91 63.07
CA PHE A 23 20.41 -4.07 62.58
C PHE A 23 20.90 -4.94 63.74
N SER A 24 21.05 -6.24 63.51
CA SER A 24 21.34 -7.25 64.53
C SER A 24 22.65 -8.00 64.29
N PHE A 25 23.67 -7.26 63.84
CA PHE A 25 25.00 -7.80 63.61
C PHE A 25 26.06 -6.90 64.25
N LYS A 26 27.05 -7.52 64.91
CA LYS A 26 28.12 -6.78 65.60
C LYS A 26 29.02 -5.99 64.63
N VAL A 27 29.36 -4.77 65.05
CA VAL A 27 30.42 -3.89 64.54
C VAL A 27 31.10 -3.19 65.72
N TRP A 28 32.36 -2.77 65.57
CA TRP A 28 33.14 -2.08 66.62
C TRP A 28 33.19 -0.56 66.43
N GLY A 29 32.79 -0.08 65.26
CA GLY A 29 32.72 1.34 64.93
C GLY A 29 31.78 1.60 63.77
N THR A 30 31.31 2.83 63.61
CA THR A 30 30.34 3.19 62.57
C THR A 30 30.94 3.15 61.17
N GLU A 31 32.26 3.30 61.05
CA GLU A 31 33.01 3.13 59.81
C GLU A 31 32.92 1.71 59.22
N GLN A 32 32.51 0.74 60.04
CA GLN A 32 32.29 -0.65 59.64
C GLN A 32 30.87 -0.91 59.15
N LEU A 33 30.07 0.14 58.94
CA LEU A 33 28.76 0.09 58.32
C LEU A 33 28.79 0.74 56.95
N THR A 34 28.13 0.09 56.00
CA THR A 34 27.77 0.70 54.71
C THR A 34 26.26 0.75 54.61
N VAL A 35 25.73 1.95 54.36
CA VAL A 35 24.31 2.18 54.13
C VAL A 35 24.11 2.49 52.65
N THR A 36 23.26 1.72 51.98
CA THR A 36 22.98 1.84 50.54
C THR A 36 21.50 2.08 50.31
N LEU A 37 21.18 2.95 49.36
CA LEU A 37 19.81 3.23 48.93
C LEU A 37 19.61 2.69 47.53
N THR A 38 18.48 2.05 47.31
CA THR A 38 18.01 1.64 45.99
C THR A 38 16.73 2.40 45.65
N GLY A 39 16.74 3.10 44.51
CA GLY A 39 15.59 3.85 44.03
C GLY A 39 14.55 2.97 43.33
N PRO A 40 13.37 3.53 42.99
CA PRO A 40 12.34 2.85 42.20
C PRO A 40 12.81 2.45 40.79
N ASP A 41 13.86 3.10 40.29
CA ASP A 41 14.55 2.81 39.04
C ASP A 41 15.47 1.57 39.13
N GLY A 42 15.64 1.00 40.33
CA GLY A 42 16.52 -0.13 40.60
C GLY A 42 17.99 0.23 40.82
N ASN A 43 18.35 1.51 40.71
CA ASN A 43 19.74 1.94 40.86
C ASN A 43 20.11 2.08 42.34
N SER A 44 21.28 1.54 42.69
CA SER A 44 21.80 1.57 44.07
C SER A 44 22.91 2.59 44.24
N ARG A 45 22.91 3.34 45.34
CA ARG A 45 23.91 4.37 45.67
C ARG A 45 24.20 4.43 47.18
N PRO A 46 25.41 4.83 47.60
CA PRO A 46 25.70 5.05 49.01
C PRO A 46 24.78 6.12 49.62
N ALA A 47 24.27 5.88 50.83
CA ALA A 47 23.54 6.87 51.60
C ALA A 47 24.51 7.80 52.33
N SER A 48 24.19 9.11 52.35
CA SER A 48 24.92 10.12 53.11
C SER A 48 24.03 10.71 54.22
N GLY A 49 24.63 11.30 55.25
CA GLY A 49 23.89 11.98 56.32
C GLY A 49 23.16 11.07 57.31
N TRP A 50 23.45 9.77 57.33
CA TRP A 50 22.98 8.85 58.36
C TRP A 50 23.85 8.93 59.61
N THR A 51 23.26 8.56 60.75
CA THR A 51 23.98 8.33 62.02
C THR A 51 23.64 6.95 62.55
N ALA A 52 24.45 6.39 63.43
CA ALA A 52 24.19 5.07 64.00
C ALA A 52 24.45 5.04 65.50
N LEU A 53 23.55 4.37 66.23
CA LEU A 53 23.78 3.95 67.61
C LEU A 53 24.19 2.47 67.60
N LEU A 54 25.32 2.17 68.23
CA LEU A 54 25.87 0.81 68.31
C LEU A 54 25.58 0.20 69.69
N ASN A 55 25.23 -1.08 69.69
CA ASN A 55 24.98 -1.92 70.87
C ASN A 55 25.86 -3.18 70.81
N ASP A 56 25.77 -4.02 71.86
CA ASP A 56 26.63 -5.20 71.96
C ASP A 56 26.42 -6.25 70.87
N ASP A 57 25.23 -6.33 70.28
CA ASP A 57 24.88 -7.31 69.24
C ASP A 57 24.33 -6.68 67.95
N GLY A 58 24.47 -5.36 67.77
CA GLY A 58 23.84 -4.66 66.65
C GLY A 58 23.78 -3.16 66.84
N GLY A 59 22.68 -2.55 66.40
CA GLY A 59 22.48 -1.11 66.51
C GLY A 59 21.25 -0.63 65.75
N SER A 60 21.14 0.69 65.60
CA SER A 60 20.13 1.32 64.74
C SER A 60 20.77 2.44 63.95
N VAL A 61 20.47 2.49 62.65
CA VAL A 61 20.84 3.60 61.77
C VAL A 61 19.66 4.56 61.68
N THR A 62 19.89 5.84 61.98
CA THR A 62 18.94 6.92 61.74
C THR A 62 19.26 7.56 60.39
N TYR A 63 18.30 7.59 59.47
CA TYR A 63 18.46 8.14 58.14
C TYR A 63 17.19 8.87 57.66
N LEU A 64 17.38 10.03 57.02
CA LEU A 64 16.32 10.80 56.36
C LEU A 64 16.63 10.91 54.86
N HIS A 65 15.67 10.54 54.04
CA HIS A 65 15.73 10.75 52.60
C HIS A 65 15.35 12.18 52.27
N GLU A 66 16.34 13.01 51.93
CA GLU A 66 16.13 14.43 51.58
C GLU A 66 15.36 15.21 52.67
N GLY A 67 15.63 14.89 53.94
CA GLY A 67 14.97 15.51 55.09
C GLY A 67 13.60 14.93 55.47
N ALA A 68 13.14 13.88 54.77
CA ALA A 68 11.89 13.18 55.04
C ALA A 68 12.10 11.68 55.37
N PRO A 69 11.13 11.00 55.98
CA PRO A 69 11.17 9.54 56.15
C PRO A 69 11.29 8.80 54.81
N LEU A 70 11.86 7.60 54.83
CA LEU A 70 12.14 6.84 53.60
C LEU A 70 10.83 6.54 52.82
N PRO A 71 10.65 7.11 51.61
CA PRO A 71 9.37 7.01 50.89
C PRO A 71 9.14 5.62 50.29
N ALA A 72 7.87 5.30 50.02
CA ALA A 72 7.49 4.04 49.37
C ALA A 72 8.17 3.89 48.01
N GLY A 73 8.57 2.66 47.68
CA GLY A 73 9.32 2.33 46.46
C GLY A 73 10.83 2.47 46.58
N TRP A 74 11.35 3.06 47.67
CA TRP A 74 12.78 3.06 47.99
C TRP A 74 13.15 1.90 48.90
N LYS A 75 14.39 1.43 48.82
CA LYS A 75 14.96 0.44 49.73
C LYS A 75 16.22 0.95 50.39
N LEU A 76 16.41 0.60 51.66
CA LEU A 76 17.63 0.89 52.42
C LEU A 76 18.26 -0.42 52.89
N ALA A 77 19.53 -0.60 52.57
CA ALA A 77 20.32 -1.75 53.01
C ALA A 77 21.45 -1.29 53.92
N ILE A 78 21.60 -1.95 55.07
CA ILE A 78 22.72 -1.77 55.99
C ILE A 78 23.55 -3.04 55.92
N THR A 79 24.82 -2.93 55.56
CA THR A 79 25.76 -4.06 55.46
C THR A 79 27.02 -3.83 56.28
N ARG A 80 27.60 -4.92 56.78
CA ARG A 80 28.92 -4.88 57.42
C ARG A 80 30.02 -4.57 56.39
N ASN A 81 30.99 -3.75 56.79
CA ASN A 81 32.16 -3.37 56.01
C ASN A 81 33.43 -3.43 56.88
N MET A 82 33.88 -4.64 57.22
CA MET A 82 35.12 -4.84 57.99
C MET A 82 36.36 -4.53 57.12
N PRO A 83 37.44 -3.99 57.72
CA PRO A 83 38.64 -3.59 57.00
C PRO A 83 39.51 -4.75 56.45
N PHE A 84 39.23 -6.02 56.77
CA PHE A 84 40.04 -7.20 56.37
C PHE A 84 41.53 -7.05 56.73
N GLU A 85 41.81 -6.72 57.99
CA GLU A 85 43.15 -6.48 58.50
C GLU A 85 43.38 -7.22 59.83
N GLN A 86 44.58 -7.76 60.03
CA GLN A 86 44.99 -8.26 61.33
C GLN A 86 45.34 -7.09 62.24
N GLN A 87 44.49 -6.83 63.23
CA GLN A 87 44.66 -5.69 64.16
C GLN A 87 45.37 -6.05 65.47
N ILE A 88 45.78 -7.31 65.65
CA ILE A 88 46.44 -7.80 66.85
C ILE A 88 47.87 -8.22 66.53
N ASP A 89 48.81 -7.71 67.32
CA ASP A 89 50.21 -8.11 67.33
C ASP A 89 50.57 -8.67 68.72
N LEU A 90 50.89 -9.97 68.79
CA LEU A 90 51.19 -10.66 70.06
C LEU A 90 52.70 -10.80 70.24
N VAL A 91 53.22 -10.24 71.34
CA VAL A 91 54.65 -10.27 71.64
C VAL A 91 55.02 -11.57 72.38
N SER A 92 56.00 -12.30 71.83
CA SER A 92 56.50 -13.55 72.42
C SER A 92 57.07 -13.35 73.82
N GLY A 93 56.80 -14.28 74.74
CA GLY A 93 57.29 -14.25 76.12
C GLY A 93 56.52 -13.32 77.07
N THR A 94 55.42 -12.69 76.60
CA THR A 94 54.54 -11.85 77.42
C THR A 94 53.23 -12.56 77.79
N ARG A 95 52.45 -11.98 78.71
CA ARG A 95 51.13 -12.52 79.08
C ARG A 95 50.14 -12.34 77.93
N PHE A 96 49.33 -13.37 77.66
CA PHE A 96 48.20 -13.27 76.75
C PHE A 96 46.98 -12.72 77.50
N ASP A 97 46.38 -11.66 76.96
CA ASP A 97 45.08 -11.17 77.41
C ASP A 97 43.98 -11.91 76.64
N ALA A 98 43.14 -12.65 77.37
CA ALA A 98 42.06 -13.43 76.77
C ALA A 98 41.06 -12.54 76.02
N GLU A 99 40.80 -11.32 76.51
CA GLU A 99 39.83 -10.41 75.87
C GLU A 99 40.33 -9.91 74.51
N VAL A 100 41.64 -9.67 74.38
CA VAL A 100 42.27 -9.28 73.12
C VAL A 100 42.15 -10.41 72.09
N ILE A 101 42.39 -11.65 72.51
CA ILE A 101 42.29 -12.82 71.63
C ILE A 101 40.83 -13.05 71.20
N GLU A 102 39.89 -13.03 72.14
CA GLU A 102 38.45 -13.19 71.84
C GLU A 102 37.97 -12.10 70.87
N THR A 103 38.31 -10.83 71.12
CA THR A 103 37.97 -9.71 70.20
C THR A 103 38.54 -9.93 68.80
N GLY A 104 39.76 -10.48 68.70
CA GLY A 104 40.37 -10.84 67.41
C GLY A 104 39.62 -11.94 66.67
N LEU A 105 39.28 -13.02 67.36
CA LEU A 105 38.51 -14.14 66.81
C LEU A 105 37.10 -13.72 66.41
N ASP A 106 36.49 -12.80 67.17
CA ASP A 106 35.19 -12.23 66.88
C ASP A 106 35.23 -11.38 65.61
N ARG A 107 36.25 -10.52 65.44
CA ARG A 107 36.47 -9.74 64.20
C ARG A 107 36.68 -10.64 62.99
N ALA A 108 37.52 -11.66 63.10
CA ALA A 108 37.73 -12.64 62.04
C ALA A 108 36.44 -13.44 61.72
N THR A 109 35.57 -13.68 62.71
CA THR A 109 34.25 -14.29 62.50
C THR A 109 33.32 -13.34 61.75
N ALA A 110 33.33 -12.05 62.10
CA ALA A 110 32.54 -11.02 61.45
C ALA A 110 32.93 -10.83 59.96
N GLU A 111 34.22 -10.87 59.65
CA GLU A 111 34.77 -10.85 58.28
C GLU A 111 34.33 -12.06 57.46
N ARG A 112 34.42 -13.27 58.03
CA ARG A 112 33.95 -14.50 57.36
C ARG A 112 32.45 -14.49 57.10
N GLN A 113 31.65 -14.00 58.04
CA GLN A 113 30.21 -13.83 57.85
C GLN A 113 29.90 -12.82 56.73
N GLN A 114 30.66 -11.72 56.65
CA GLN A 114 30.53 -10.73 55.57
C GLN A 114 30.88 -11.34 54.22
N LEU A 115 31.98 -12.10 54.11
CA LEU A 115 32.33 -12.80 52.87
C LEU A 115 31.26 -13.80 52.44
N LEU A 116 30.73 -14.59 53.37
CA LEU A 116 29.65 -15.54 53.08
C LEU A 116 28.42 -14.81 52.52
N GLU A 117 28.04 -13.69 53.12
CA GLU A 117 26.89 -12.89 52.69
C GLU A 117 27.11 -12.26 51.30
N GLN A 118 28.33 -11.80 50.99
CA GLN A 118 28.67 -11.33 49.64
C GLN A 118 28.67 -12.47 48.61
N LEU A 119 29.24 -13.63 48.93
CA LEU A 119 29.28 -14.81 48.06
C LEU A 119 27.87 -15.36 47.76
N GLN A 120 26.96 -15.34 48.73
CA GLN A 120 25.57 -15.74 48.55
C GLN A 120 24.80 -14.89 47.52
N ARG A 121 25.33 -13.71 47.17
CA ARG A 121 24.73 -12.76 46.22
C ARG A 121 25.57 -12.57 44.95
N ALA A 122 26.69 -13.26 44.85
CA ALA A 122 27.58 -13.18 43.71
C ALA A 122 27.15 -14.17 42.62
N VAL A 123 27.51 -13.86 41.38
CA VAL A 123 27.52 -14.85 40.29
C VAL A 123 28.76 -15.70 40.47
N ILE A 124 28.57 -16.99 40.73
CA ILE A 124 29.65 -17.96 40.94
C ILE A 124 29.79 -18.81 39.68
N LEU A 125 30.98 -18.80 39.08
CA LEU A 125 31.31 -19.63 37.94
C LEU A 125 31.90 -20.98 38.39
N PRO A 126 31.79 -22.04 37.57
CA PRO A 126 32.51 -23.29 37.80
C PRO A 126 34.02 -23.04 37.95
N PRO A 127 34.71 -23.81 38.81
CA PRO A 127 36.15 -23.61 39.07
C PRO A 127 37.04 -23.87 37.85
N THR A 128 36.51 -24.54 36.82
CA THR A 128 37.20 -24.82 35.55
C THR A 128 36.80 -23.84 34.44
N SER A 129 36.05 -22.78 34.75
CA SER A 129 35.67 -21.77 33.77
C SER A 129 36.82 -20.81 33.52
N ASP A 130 37.14 -20.57 32.24
CA ASP A 130 38.07 -19.52 31.81
C ASP A 130 37.37 -18.15 31.66
N GLU A 131 36.09 -18.06 32.05
CA GLU A 131 35.26 -16.85 31.91
C GLU A 131 35.24 -16.05 33.22
N THR A 132 34.92 -14.75 33.14
CA THR A 132 34.75 -13.90 34.32
C THR A 132 33.27 -13.63 34.58
N PRO A 133 32.84 -13.44 35.85
CA PRO A 133 31.45 -13.10 36.15
C PRO A 133 30.94 -11.87 35.41
N ILE A 134 31.83 -10.88 35.15
CA ILE A 134 31.53 -9.68 34.38
C ILE A 134 31.17 -10.04 32.94
N LYS A 135 32.00 -10.86 32.27
CA LYS A 135 31.76 -11.29 30.91
C LYS A 135 30.49 -12.14 30.78
N MET A 136 30.21 -12.99 31.77
CA MET A 136 28.94 -13.74 31.81
C MET A 136 27.73 -12.81 31.93
N ALA A 137 27.81 -11.76 32.76
CA ALA A 137 26.73 -10.78 32.87
C ALA A 137 26.50 -10.01 31.56
N GLU A 138 27.57 -9.62 30.86
CA GLU A 138 27.49 -8.99 29.53
C GLU A 138 26.83 -9.92 28.50
N GLN A 139 27.20 -11.21 28.49
CA GLN A 139 26.59 -12.21 27.63
C GLN A 139 25.10 -12.40 27.90
N LEU A 140 24.68 -12.42 29.17
CA LEU A 140 23.27 -12.52 29.54
C LEU A 140 22.48 -11.29 29.09
N LEU A 141 23.05 -10.09 29.25
CA LEU A 141 22.43 -8.85 28.78
C LEU A 141 22.31 -8.86 27.25
N GLN A 142 23.35 -9.30 26.55
CA GLN A 142 23.36 -9.41 25.10
C GLN A 142 22.34 -10.45 24.61
N ALA A 143 22.25 -11.61 25.26
CA ALA A 143 21.23 -12.63 24.97
C ALA A 143 19.81 -12.08 25.16
N GLY A 144 19.58 -11.27 26.20
CA GLY A 144 18.32 -10.56 26.41
C GLY A 144 17.98 -9.60 25.27
N LYS A 145 18.95 -8.78 24.83
CA LYS A 145 18.76 -7.87 23.67
C LYS A 145 18.47 -8.64 22.39
N THR A 146 19.19 -9.73 22.13
CA THR A 146 18.95 -10.59 20.96
C THR A 146 17.56 -11.21 21.03
N ALA A 147 17.13 -11.72 22.19
CA ALA A 147 15.79 -12.27 22.36
C ALA A 147 14.69 -11.21 22.09
N GLN A 148 14.88 -9.98 22.57
CA GLN A 148 13.95 -8.87 22.30
C GLN A 148 13.89 -8.52 20.82
N ALA A 149 15.03 -8.45 20.13
CA ALA A 149 15.08 -8.21 18.69
C ALA A 149 14.42 -9.33 17.90
N SER A 150 14.64 -10.60 18.27
CA SER A 150 13.96 -11.74 17.66
C SER A 150 12.44 -11.71 17.87
N ALA A 151 11.97 -11.27 19.05
CA ALA A 151 10.55 -11.12 19.31
C ALA A 151 9.92 -10.01 18.45
N ALA A 152 10.60 -8.88 18.27
CA ALA A 152 10.14 -7.80 17.38
C ALA A 152 10.08 -8.27 15.92
N ALA A 153 11.12 -8.93 15.42
CA ALA A 153 11.13 -9.47 14.05
C ALA A 153 10.01 -10.49 13.80
N ALA A 154 9.63 -11.28 14.82
CA ALA A 154 8.49 -12.19 14.74
C ALA A 154 7.16 -11.45 14.63
N GLN A 155 6.98 -10.34 15.36
CA GLN A 155 5.78 -9.50 15.28
C GLN A 155 5.66 -8.79 13.92
N ASP A 156 6.78 -8.31 13.38
CA ASP A 156 6.83 -7.73 12.03
C ASP A 156 6.46 -8.77 10.97
N SER A 157 6.96 -10.01 11.12
CA SER A 157 6.64 -11.13 10.23
C SER A 157 5.15 -11.51 10.29
N GLU A 158 4.54 -11.51 11.48
CA GLU A 158 3.10 -11.72 11.65
C GLU A 158 2.29 -10.63 10.92
N SER A 159 2.68 -9.38 11.08
CA SER A 159 2.02 -8.23 10.44
C SER A 159 2.13 -8.27 8.91
N ALA A 160 3.29 -8.67 8.40
CA ALA A 160 3.50 -8.88 6.97
C ALA A 160 2.61 -10.00 6.43
N ALA A 161 2.52 -11.14 7.13
CA ALA A 161 1.66 -12.25 6.74
C ALA A 161 0.17 -11.86 6.71
N ALA A 162 -0.30 -11.07 7.69
CA ALA A 162 -1.67 -10.54 7.71
C ALA A 162 -1.96 -9.61 6.52
N SER A 163 -0.97 -8.79 6.15
CA SER A 163 -1.07 -7.90 4.98
C SER A 163 -1.14 -8.69 3.67
N SER A 164 -0.29 -9.71 3.51
CA SER A 164 -0.32 -10.61 2.35
C SER A 164 -1.66 -11.37 2.23
N ALA A 165 -2.22 -11.83 3.34
CA ALA A 165 -3.53 -12.47 3.35
C ALA A 165 -4.64 -11.51 2.86
N SER A 166 -4.59 -10.25 3.27
CA SER A 166 -5.55 -9.22 2.85
C SER A 166 -5.43 -8.88 1.36
N GLN A 167 -4.20 -8.76 0.85
CA GLN A 167 -3.94 -8.55 -0.58
C GLN A 167 -4.41 -9.73 -1.43
N SER A 168 -4.20 -10.96 -0.97
CA SER A 168 -4.70 -12.16 -1.65
C SER A 168 -6.24 -12.16 -1.71
N ALA A 169 -6.92 -11.81 -0.62
CA ALA A 169 -8.37 -11.68 -0.59
C ALA A 169 -8.89 -10.61 -1.56
N ALA A 170 -8.25 -9.43 -1.60
CA ALA A 170 -8.58 -8.36 -2.55
C ALA A 170 -8.37 -8.80 -4.01
N SER A 171 -7.30 -9.54 -4.29
CA SER A 171 -7.00 -10.08 -5.63
C SER A 171 -8.06 -11.09 -6.06
N ALA A 172 -8.52 -11.95 -5.15
CA ALA A 172 -9.62 -12.89 -5.42
C ALA A 172 -10.94 -12.15 -5.74
N GLN A 173 -11.24 -11.07 -5.02
CA GLN A 173 -12.43 -10.24 -5.29
C GLN A 173 -12.34 -9.54 -6.66
N ALA A 174 -11.18 -8.99 -7.01
CA ALA A 174 -10.98 -8.35 -8.31
C ALA A 174 -11.12 -9.35 -9.48
N ALA A 175 -10.64 -10.57 -9.30
CA ALA A 175 -10.82 -11.65 -10.28
C ALA A 175 -12.30 -12.03 -10.44
N ALA A 176 -13.06 -12.12 -9.35
CA ALA A 176 -14.51 -12.38 -9.40
C ALA A 176 -15.27 -11.28 -10.13
N ALA A 177 -15.00 -10.00 -9.81
CA ALA A 177 -15.61 -8.86 -10.49
C ALA A 177 -15.26 -8.81 -11.98
N SER A 178 -14.04 -9.18 -12.35
CA SER A 178 -13.61 -9.28 -13.75
C SER A 178 -14.37 -10.38 -14.51
N ALA A 179 -14.64 -11.52 -13.86
CA ALA A 179 -15.44 -12.59 -14.44
C ALA A 179 -16.89 -12.15 -14.68
N GLU A 180 -17.49 -11.46 -13.71
CA GLU A 180 -18.85 -10.90 -13.82
C GLU A 180 -18.95 -9.85 -14.94
N ALA A 181 -17.95 -8.96 -15.07
CA ALA A 181 -17.90 -7.99 -16.16
C ALA A 181 -17.78 -8.66 -17.55
N ALA A 182 -17.03 -9.76 -17.64
CA ALA A 182 -16.95 -10.55 -18.86
C ALA A 182 -18.29 -11.23 -19.21
N ASP A 183 -19.02 -11.74 -18.20
CA ASP A 183 -20.37 -12.26 -18.40
C ASP A 183 -21.36 -11.19 -18.88
N GLN A 184 -21.31 -9.99 -18.31
CA GLN A 184 -22.14 -8.87 -18.75
C GLN A 184 -21.83 -8.47 -20.20
N SER A 185 -20.55 -8.45 -20.58
CA SER A 185 -20.12 -8.15 -21.94
C SER A 185 -20.57 -9.22 -22.94
N ARG A 186 -20.53 -10.51 -22.56
CA ARG A 186 -21.11 -11.61 -23.36
C ARG A 186 -22.62 -11.43 -23.56
N ALA A 187 -23.35 -11.09 -22.50
CA ALA A 187 -24.79 -10.85 -22.56
C ALA A 187 -25.13 -9.65 -23.47
N ALA A 188 -24.40 -8.54 -23.36
CA ALA A 188 -24.57 -7.37 -24.21
C ALA A 188 -24.30 -7.68 -25.70
N ALA A 189 -23.24 -8.44 -26.00
CA ALA A 189 -22.94 -8.87 -27.37
C ALA A 189 -24.04 -9.78 -27.95
N ALA A 190 -24.60 -10.67 -27.14
CA ALA A 190 -25.73 -11.51 -27.53
C ALA A 190 -27.00 -10.67 -27.83
N ALA A 191 -27.29 -9.65 -27.00
CA ALA A 191 -28.39 -8.73 -27.22
C ALA A 191 -28.21 -7.94 -28.54
N SER A 192 -27.03 -7.35 -28.78
CA SER A 192 -26.74 -6.65 -30.04
C SER A 192 -26.88 -7.55 -31.27
N THR A 193 -26.53 -8.83 -31.15
CA THR A 193 -26.70 -9.82 -32.23
C THR A 193 -28.20 -10.09 -32.50
N ALA A 194 -29.01 -10.16 -31.45
CA ALA A 194 -30.46 -10.30 -31.58
C ALA A 194 -31.10 -9.07 -32.24
N ASP A 195 -30.71 -7.86 -31.83
CA ASP A 195 -31.19 -6.60 -32.40
C ASP A 195 -30.83 -6.47 -33.89
N ALA A 196 -29.61 -6.89 -34.27
CA ALA A 196 -29.18 -6.93 -35.67
C ALA A 196 -30.03 -7.92 -36.48
N SER A 197 -30.33 -9.09 -35.93
CA SER A 197 -31.18 -10.11 -36.57
C SER A 197 -32.62 -9.64 -36.76
N GLN A 198 -33.15 -8.90 -35.78
CA GLN A 198 -34.48 -8.29 -35.86
C GLN A 198 -34.53 -7.18 -36.90
N SER A 199 -33.50 -6.33 -36.95
CA SER A 199 -33.34 -5.26 -37.94
C SER A 199 -33.26 -5.82 -39.37
N ALA A 200 -32.49 -6.90 -39.57
CA ALA A 200 -32.41 -7.58 -40.86
C ALA A 200 -33.76 -8.17 -41.30
N THR A 201 -34.56 -8.67 -40.34
CA THR A 201 -35.91 -9.17 -40.63
C THR A 201 -36.87 -8.03 -41.00
N ALA A 202 -36.84 -6.92 -40.29
CA ALA A 202 -37.63 -5.74 -40.62
C ALA A 202 -37.27 -5.16 -42.01
N ALA A 203 -35.99 -5.16 -42.37
CA ALA A 203 -35.51 -4.73 -43.68
C ALA A 203 -36.07 -5.64 -44.81
N ARG A 204 -36.06 -6.97 -44.62
CA ARG A 204 -36.67 -7.91 -45.58
C ARG A 204 -38.16 -7.67 -45.77
N GLN A 205 -38.91 -7.54 -44.67
CA GLN A 205 -40.35 -7.24 -44.72
C GLN A 205 -40.64 -5.92 -45.44
N SER A 206 -39.82 -4.90 -45.22
CA SER A 206 -39.94 -3.61 -45.90
C SER A 206 -39.69 -3.74 -47.41
N ALA A 207 -38.70 -4.54 -47.81
CA ALA A 207 -38.42 -4.82 -49.22
C ALA A 207 -39.57 -5.59 -49.90
N GLU A 208 -40.14 -6.59 -49.23
CA GLU A 208 -41.31 -7.34 -49.70
C GLU A 208 -42.54 -6.43 -49.88
N ALA A 209 -42.79 -5.53 -48.92
CA ALA A 209 -43.88 -4.56 -49.00
C ALA A 209 -43.69 -3.55 -50.16
N ALA A 210 -42.44 -3.15 -50.43
CA ALA A 210 -42.11 -2.30 -51.56
C ALA A 210 -42.38 -3.01 -52.90
N ALA A 211 -41.92 -4.25 -53.05
CA ALA A 211 -42.18 -5.07 -54.24
C ALA A 211 -43.69 -5.26 -54.48
N GLY A 212 -44.45 -5.61 -53.44
CA GLY A 212 -45.91 -5.74 -53.55
C GLY A 212 -46.64 -4.42 -53.84
N SER A 213 -46.00 -3.28 -53.58
CA SER A 213 -46.54 -1.96 -53.96
C SER A 213 -46.25 -1.63 -55.43
N GLU A 214 -45.07 -2.02 -55.93
CA GLU A 214 -44.73 -1.94 -57.35
C GLU A 214 -45.67 -2.80 -58.21
N ASP A 215 -45.93 -4.04 -57.81
CA ASP A 215 -46.89 -4.93 -58.49
C ASP A 215 -48.29 -4.33 -58.56
N ARG A 216 -48.78 -3.74 -57.45
CA ARG A 216 -50.08 -3.06 -57.42
C ARG A 216 -50.12 -1.83 -58.31
N ALA A 217 -49.03 -1.06 -58.36
CA ALA A 217 -48.92 0.09 -59.24
C ALA A 217 -48.93 -0.34 -60.72
N ALA A 218 -48.20 -1.41 -61.06
CA ALA A 218 -48.19 -1.98 -62.41
C ALA A 218 -49.57 -2.51 -62.82
N GLN A 219 -50.28 -3.23 -61.94
CA GLN A 219 -51.65 -3.66 -62.18
C GLN A 219 -52.61 -2.48 -62.39
N SER A 220 -52.48 -1.44 -61.57
CA SER A 220 -53.28 -0.21 -61.71
C SER A 220 -53.01 0.48 -63.04
N ALA A 221 -51.75 0.60 -63.45
CA ALA A 221 -51.37 1.18 -64.74
C ALA A 221 -51.89 0.36 -65.93
N ALA A 222 -51.81 -0.98 -65.85
CA ALA A 222 -52.38 -1.86 -66.86
C ALA A 222 -53.90 -1.72 -66.96
N SER A 223 -54.59 -1.59 -65.82
CA SER A 223 -56.04 -1.33 -65.79
C SER A 223 -56.41 0.00 -66.45
N ILE A 224 -55.56 1.03 -66.30
CA ILE A 224 -55.77 2.34 -66.97
C ILE A 224 -55.52 2.23 -68.47
N LEU A 225 -54.48 1.52 -68.92
CA LEU A 225 -54.22 1.34 -70.36
C LEU A 225 -55.34 0.59 -71.09
N GLY A 226 -56.05 -0.31 -70.40
CA GLY A 226 -57.22 -1.01 -70.93
C GLY A 226 -58.49 -0.15 -70.99
N LEU A 227 -58.50 1.03 -70.36
CA LEU A 227 -59.67 1.91 -70.32
C LEU A 227 -59.79 2.67 -71.65
N GLN A 228 -60.82 2.36 -72.42
CA GLN A 228 -61.18 3.13 -73.60
C GLN A 228 -62.05 4.32 -73.18
N VAL A 229 -61.65 5.53 -73.59
CA VAL A 229 -62.37 6.76 -73.31
C VAL A 229 -62.76 7.41 -74.62
N GLU A 230 -64.05 7.60 -74.84
CA GLU A 230 -64.56 8.32 -76.00
C GLU A 230 -65.02 9.71 -75.57
N VAL A 231 -64.40 10.73 -76.16
CA VAL A 231 -64.73 12.13 -75.86
C VAL A 231 -65.53 12.72 -77.02
N SER A 232 -66.68 13.28 -76.69
CA SER A 232 -67.52 14.02 -77.61
C SER A 232 -67.61 15.49 -77.18
N THR A 233 -67.51 16.40 -78.15
CA THR A 233 -67.73 17.82 -77.91
C THR A 233 -69.21 18.13 -77.88
N LEU A 234 -69.69 18.66 -76.76
CA LEU A 234 -71.06 19.12 -76.60
C LEU A 234 -71.19 20.58 -77.04
N ASP A 235 -72.38 20.95 -77.51
CA ASP A 235 -72.71 22.33 -77.83
C ASP A 235 -72.64 23.25 -76.58
N PRO A 236 -72.31 24.54 -76.75
CA PRO A 236 -72.23 25.49 -75.65
C PRO A 236 -73.56 25.56 -74.85
N GLY A 237 -73.47 25.39 -73.53
CA GLY A 237 -74.63 25.46 -72.61
C GLY A 237 -75.15 24.12 -72.09
N LEU A 238 -74.67 22.98 -72.62
CA LEU A 238 -74.92 21.65 -72.04
C LEU A 238 -73.92 21.37 -70.90
N PRO A 239 -74.35 20.78 -69.76
CA PRO A 239 -73.45 20.46 -68.66
C PRO A 239 -72.47 19.36 -69.08
N ALA A 240 -71.22 19.45 -68.61
CA ALA A 240 -70.27 18.35 -68.76
C ALA A 240 -70.79 17.12 -68.00
N GLY A 241 -70.67 15.95 -68.62
CA GLY A 241 -71.14 14.68 -68.07
C GLY A 241 -70.30 13.51 -68.55
N GLY A 242 -70.26 12.45 -67.74
CA GLY A 242 -69.62 11.19 -68.10
C GLY A 242 -70.55 10.02 -67.78
N ASP A 243 -70.60 9.05 -68.69
CA ASP A 243 -71.34 7.79 -68.50
C ASP A 243 -70.42 6.62 -68.81
N TYR A 244 -70.41 5.63 -67.92
CA TYR A 244 -69.58 4.43 -68.07
C TYR A 244 -70.47 3.28 -68.52
N ASP A 245 -70.19 2.74 -69.71
CA ASP A 245 -70.91 1.60 -70.24
C ASP A 245 -70.27 0.29 -69.73
N PRO A 246 -70.95 -0.46 -68.82
CA PRO A 246 -70.41 -1.67 -68.24
C PRO A 246 -70.39 -2.87 -69.22
N GLU A 247 -71.10 -2.83 -70.35
CA GLU A 247 -71.12 -3.92 -71.34
C GLU A 247 -69.96 -3.81 -72.34
N THR A 248 -69.57 -2.58 -72.71
CA THR A 248 -68.47 -2.32 -73.65
C THR A 248 -67.16 -1.94 -72.95
N GLY A 249 -67.23 -1.51 -71.68
CA GLY A 249 -66.07 -1.08 -70.89
C GLY A 249 -65.54 0.31 -71.26
N ILE A 250 -66.29 1.09 -72.05
CA ILE A 250 -65.91 2.41 -72.54
C ILE A 250 -66.49 3.50 -71.62
N LEU A 251 -65.66 4.50 -71.28
CA LEU A 251 -66.10 5.71 -70.58
C LEU A 251 -66.38 6.81 -71.62
N HIS A 252 -67.65 7.21 -71.76
CA HIS A 252 -68.03 8.30 -72.64
C HIS A 252 -68.03 9.63 -71.88
N LEU A 253 -67.30 10.63 -72.38
CA LEU A 253 -67.21 11.98 -71.81
C LEU A 253 -67.76 13.01 -72.79
N GLY A 254 -68.74 13.79 -72.34
CA GLY A 254 -69.26 14.95 -73.07
C GLY A 254 -68.65 16.24 -72.52
N ILE A 255 -67.80 16.91 -73.30
CA ILE A 255 -67.14 18.17 -72.89
C ILE A 255 -67.73 19.34 -73.70
N PRO A 256 -68.35 20.34 -73.05
CA PRO A 256 -68.87 21.51 -73.75
C PRO A 256 -67.76 22.38 -74.34
N LYS A 257 -67.99 22.91 -75.53
CA LYS A 257 -67.05 23.79 -76.23
C LYS A 257 -66.92 25.12 -75.47
N GLY A 258 -65.72 25.41 -74.95
CA GLY A 258 -65.41 26.67 -74.27
C GLY A 258 -65.20 27.83 -75.24
N ASP A 259 -65.71 29.01 -74.90
CA ASP A 259 -65.43 30.24 -75.64
C ASP A 259 -63.96 30.66 -75.49
N SER A 260 -63.31 31.07 -76.58
CA SER A 260 -61.91 31.51 -76.57
C SER A 260 -61.76 32.84 -75.82
N GLY A 261 -61.13 32.83 -74.64
CA GLY A 261 -60.83 34.02 -73.85
C GLY A 261 -59.77 34.93 -74.49
N ALA A 262 -60.04 36.23 -74.57
CA ALA A 262 -59.14 37.25 -75.11
C ALA A 262 -58.06 37.69 -74.09
N SER A 263 -56.84 37.95 -74.56
CA SER A 263 -55.67 38.40 -73.78
C SER A 263 -55.82 39.81 -73.18
N ALA A 264 -56.53 39.96 -72.07
CA ALA A 264 -56.51 41.17 -71.24
C ALA A 264 -55.62 40.97 -69.98
N ILE A 265 -55.08 42.06 -69.42
CA ILE A 265 -54.31 42.05 -68.14
C ILE A 265 -55.30 41.88 -66.97
N ALA A 266 -54.95 41.04 -65.99
CA ALA A 266 -55.83 40.73 -64.86
C ALA A 266 -56.14 42.00 -64.04
N THR A 267 -57.40 42.13 -63.64
CA THR A 267 -57.83 43.06 -62.59
C THR A 267 -58.31 42.25 -61.38
N PRO A 268 -58.50 42.84 -60.19
CA PRO A 268 -58.98 42.11 -59.01
C PRO A 268 -60.30 41.34 -59.21
N THR A 269 -61.03 41.65 -60.29
CA THR A 269 -62.33 41.08 -60.63
C THR A 269 -62.37 40.44 -62.02
N SER A 270 -61.26 40.30 -62.74
CA SER A 270 -61.21 39.59 -64.02
C SER A 270 -59.87 38.87 -64.26
N LEU A 271 -59.94 37.65 -64.82
CA LEU A 271 -58.77 36.83 -65.12
C LEU A 271 -58.07 37.34 -66.39
N GLY A 272 -56.74 37.46 -66.32
CA GLY A 272 -55.88 37.99 -67.37
C GLY A 272 -54.40 37.82 -67.06
N SER A 273 -53.51 38.39 -67.89
CA SER A 273 -52.05 38.36 -67.68
C SER A 273 -51.60 39.29 -66.53
N VAL A 274 -50.57 38.94 -65.74
CA VAL A 274 -50.12 39.71 -64.56
C VAL A 274 -48.98 40.67 -64.91
N MET A 275 -49.03 41.93 -64.45
CA MET A 275 -47.95 42.94 -64.58
C MET A 275 -47.34 43.24 -63.19
N PRO A 276 -46.01 43.12 -62.99
CA PRO A 276 -45.37 43.47 -61.72
C PRO A 276 -45.34 45.00 -61.52
N GLN A 277 -45.57 45.47 -60.28
CA GLN A 277 -45.46 46.89 -59.93
C GLN A 277 -43.99 47.33 -59.88
N THR A 278 -43.64 48.44 -60.55
CA THR A 278 -42.31 49.07 -60.45
C THR A 278 -42.45 50.55 -60.15
N GLY A 279 -41.85 51.00 -59.03
CA GLY A 279 -41.93 52.39 -58.55
C GLY A 279 -40.67 52.82 -57.78
N HIS A 280 -40.57 54.12 -57.46
CA HIS A 280 -39.40 54.69 -56.77
C HIS A 280 -39.23 54.18 -55.33
N GLU A 281 -40.32 53.78 -54.68
CA GLU A 281 -40.38 53.37 -53.28
C GLU A 281 -39.72 52.00 -53.02
N ASP A 282 -39.81 51.05 -53.97
CA ASP A 282 -39.49 49.64 -53.72
C ASP A 282 -38.09 49.21 -54.22
N GLY A 283 -37.30 50.14 -54.77
CA GLY A 283 -35.90 49.88 -55.17
C GLY A 283 -35.69 48.94 -56.36
N LEU A 284 -36.74 48.55 -57.08
CA LEU A 284 -36.70 47.67 -58.27
C LEU A 284 -36.99 48.45 -59.57
N GLU A 285 -36.33 48.09 -60.67
CA GLU A 285 -36.64 48.58 -62.03
C GLU A 285 -36.80 47.44 -63.03
N LEU A 286 -37.74 47.62 -63.96
CA LEU A 286 -37.91 46.75 -65.12
C LEU A 286 -37.12 47.36 -66.28
N GLU A 287 -36.06 46.68 -66.71
CA GLU A 287 -35.26 47.15 -67.84
C GLU A 287 -35.96 46.83 -69.17
N THR A 288 -35.52 47.46 -70.26
CA THR A 288 -36.09 47.28 -71.61
C THR A 288 -35.96 45.86 -72.16
N ASP A 289 -35.19 44.99 -71.51
CA ASP A 289 -35.08 43.55 -71.79
C ASP A 289 -36.18 42.70 -71.13
N GLY A 290 -37.09 43.33 -70.37
CA GLY A 290 -38.22 42.68 -69.69
C GLY A 290 -37.85 41.98 -68.37
N LYS A 291 -36.64 42.19 -67.85
CA LYS A 291 -36.20 41.61 -66.56
C LYS A 291 -36.25 42.64 -65.43
N LEU A 292 -36.67 42.17 -64.25
CA LEU A 292 -36.75 42.98 -63.03
C LEU A 292 -35.42 42.92 -62.26
N ARG A 293 -34.84 44.07 -61.91
CA ARG A 293 -33.56 44.16 -61.17
C ARG A 293 -33.60 45.20 -60.05
N VAL A 294 -32.72 45.06 -59.06
CA VAL A 294 -32.53 46.02 -57.97
C VAL A 294 -31.67 47.19 -58.47
N ARG A 295 -32.11 48.44 -58.23
CA ARG A 295 -31.38 49.63 -58.69
C ARG A 295 -30.04 49.81 -57.97
N LYS A 296 -29.04 50.30 -58.70
CA LYS A 296 -27.71 50.68 -58.17
C LYS A 296 -27.80 52.05 -57.46
N ALA A 297 -27.18 52.19 -56.30
CA ALA A 297 -27.18 53.47 -55.56
C ALA A 297 -26.44 54.57 -56.34
N SER A 298 -26.95 55.81 -56.24
CA SER A 298 -26.30 57.01 -56.79
C SER A 298 -25.98 58.01 -55.68
N ALA A 299 -25.24 59.08 -56.00
CA ALA A 299 -24.85 60.09 -55.03
C ALA A 299 -26.04 60.86 -54.41
N SER A 300 -27.22 60.83 -55.03
CA SER A 300 -28.41 61.58 -54.60
C SER A 300 -29.58 60.72 -54.12
N GLN A 301 -29.53 59.39 -54.26
CA GLN A 301 -30.60 58.49 -53.81
C GLN A 301 -30.03 57.17 -53.25
N ARG A 302 -30.51 56.78 -52.05
CA ARG A 302 -30.02 55.60 -51.31
C ARG A 302 -30.56 54.29 -51.92
N GLY A 303 -29.68 53.41 -52.36
CA GLY A 303 -30.02 52.00 -52.63
C GLY A 303 -30.20 51.24 -51.31
N GLY A 304 -31.20 50.37 -51.24
CA GLY A 304 -31.64 49.73 -50.00
C GLY A 304 -30.70 48.65 -49.46
N VAL A 305 -29.54 49.01 -48.90
CA VAL A 305 -28.87 48.27 -47.82
C VAL A 305 -28.04 49.27 -47.01
N LEU A 306 -28.34 49.43 -45.72
CA LEU A 306 -27.55 50.24 -44.78
C LEU A 306 -26.22 49.54 -44.47
N ALA A 307 -25.10 50.03 -44.99
CA ALA A 307 -23.78 49.73 -44.43
C ALA A 307 -23.40 50.85 -43.46
N SER A 308 -23.39 50.53 -42.16
CA SER A 308 -22.85 51.40 -41.12
C SER A 308 -21.31 51.38 -41.19
N THR A 309 -20.71 52.56 -41.35
CA THR A 309 -19.29 52.80 -41.07
C THR A 309 -19.15 53.36 -39.66
N THR A 310 -18.40 52.67 -38.78
CA THR A 310 -17.25 53.18 -37.98
C THR A 310 -16.94 52.25 -36.79
N ALA A 311 -15.94 51.38 -36.95
CA ALA A 311 -14.90 51.07 -35.98
C ALA A 311 -13.82 50.28 -36.73
N ALA A 312 -12.54 50.62 -36.58
CA ALA A 312 -11.48 49.71 -37.00
C ALA A 312 -11.61 48.41 -36.19
N ALA A 313 -11.45 47.27 -36.86
CA ALA A 313 -11.48 45.97 -36.18
C ALA A 313 -10.49 45.99 -34.99
N ASN A 314 -10.96 45.51 -33.83
CA ASN A 314 -10.18 45.32 -32.58
C ASN A 314 -9.99 46.52 -31.62
N THR A 315 -10.85 47.55 -31.64
CA THR A 315 -10.72 48.67 -30.65
C THR A 315 -11.49 48.42 -29.33
N VAL A 316 -12.33 47.39 -29.25
CA VAL A 316 -13.10 47.03 -28.04
C VAL A 316 -13.16 45.51 -27.92
N PRO A 317 -12.94 44.90 -26.74
CA PRO A 317 -12.95 43.45 -26.60
C PRO A 317 -14.35 42.90 -26.90
N GLN A 318 -14.43 41.96 -27.82
CA GLN A 318 -15.63 41.16 -28.06
C GLN A 318 -15.43 39.84 -27.31
N ALA A 319 -16.28 39.57 -26.34
CA ALA A 319 -16.33 38.26 -25.72
C ALA A 319 -16.95 37.25 -26.72
N GLY A 320 -16.49 36.01 -26.69
CA GLY A 320 -17.18 34.90 -27.38
C GLY A 320 -18.59 34.70 -26.85
N GLU A 321 -19.39 33.84 -27.50
CA GLU A 321 -20.75 33.48 -27.08
C GLU A 321 -20.83 32.98 -25.62
N ASP A 322 -19.70 32.55 -25.05
CA ASP A 322 -19.52 32.06 -23.69
C ASP A 322 -19.01 33.12 -22.69
N GLY A 323 -18.81 34.37 -23.14
CA GLY A 323 -18.30 35.46 -22.29
C GLY A 323 -16.78 35.52 -22.15
N THR A 324 -16.01 34.69 -22.88
CA THR A 324 -14.55 34.68 -22.77
C THR A 324 -13.89 35.72 -23.70
N LEU A 325 -12.91 36.46 -23.15
CA LEU A 325 -12.06 37.38 -23.93
C LEU A 325 -10.93 36.58 -24.62
N ASP A 326 -10.47 37.07 -25.78
CA ASP A 326 -9.46 36.37 -26.56
C ASP A 326 -8.07 36.31 -25.87
N ALA A 327 -7.27 35.32 -26.25
CA ALA A 327 -5.98 34.99 -25.63
C ALA A 327 -4.91 36.09 -25.78
N SER A 328 -5.07 37.06 -26.69
CA SER A 328 -4.12 38.17 -26.85
C SER A 328 -4.26 39.24 -25.77
N TRP A 329 -5.36 39.23 -25.01
CA TRP A 329 -5.65 40.22 -23.96
C TRP A 329 -5.58 39.67 -22.54
N VAL A 330 -5.44 38.35 -22.39
CA VAL A 330 -5.20 37.70 -21.09
C VAL A 330 -3.84 37.03 -21.17
N PRO A 331 -2.75 37.64 -20.65
CA PRO A 331 -1.50 36.92 -20.49
C PRO A 331 -1.76 35.79 -19.49
N ARG A 332 -2.03 34.59 -20.01
CA ARG A 332 -2.05 33.37 -19.22
C ARG A 332 -0.59 32.92 -19.15
N PRO A 333 0.06 32.99 -17.98
CA PRO A 333 1.34 32.30 -17.80
C PRO A 333 1.14 30.86 -18.24
N ASP A 334 2.10 30.30 -18.98
CA ASP A 334 2.06 28.88 -19.31
C ASP A 334 1.94 28.10 -17.98
N TYR A 335 1.01 27.17 -17.91
CA TYR A 335 0.76 26.41 -16.70
C TYR A 335 1.99 25.54 -16.33
N TRP A 336 2.86 25.23 -17.30
CA TRP A 336 4.14 24.60 -17.07
C TRP A 336 5.25 25.54 -16.58
N ASP A 337 5.06 26.87 -16.67
CA ASP A 337 6.02 27.85 -16.12
C ASP A 337 5.96 27.96 -14.59
N MET A 338 4.93 27.38 -13.96
CA MET A 338 4.82 27.31 -12.50
C MET A 338 5.87 26.37 -11.88
N PHE A 339 6.37 25.39 -12.64
CA PHE A 339 7.37 24.47 -12.14
C PHE A 339 8.76 25.13 -12.15
N PRO A 340 9.47 25.13 -11.02
CA PRO A 340 10.81 25.70 -10.96
C PRO A 340 11.77 24.93 -11.86
N PRO A 341 12.76 25.61 -12.47
CA PRO A 341 13.81 24.94 -13.22
C PRO A 341 14.67 24.05 -12.31
N PHE A 342 15.31 23.05 -12.91
CA PHE A 342 16.20 22.09 -12.23
C PHE A 342 15.54 21.21 -11.17
N VAL A 343 14.21 21.13 -11.14
CA VAL A 343 13.46 20.17 -10.31
C VAL A 343 12.91 19.06 -11.21
N PRO A 344 13.30 17.79 -11.00
CA PRO A 344 12.69 16.66 -11.68
C PRO A 344 11.22 16.52 -11.28
N VAL A 345 10.32 16.49 -12.27
CA VAL A 345 8.87 16.37 -12.08
C VAL A 345 8.36 15.12 -12.81
N PRO A 346 7.64 14.21 -12.14
CA PRO A 346 6.93 13.15 -12.82
C PRO A 346 5.65 13.70 -13.45
N ILE A 347 5.48 13.52 -14.77
CA ILE A 347 4.32 14.07 -15.51
C ILE A 347 3.50 12.94 -16.11
N TRP A 348 2.23 12.84 -15.68
CA TRP A 348 1.32 11.78 -16.11
C TRP A 348 0.89 11.96 -17.56
N GLY A 349 1.16 10.97 -18.41
CA GLY A 349 0.80 10.99 -19.83
C GLY A 349 1.75 11.80 -20.72
N ALA A 350 2.84 12.36 -20.17
CA ALA A 350 3.88 12.97 -20.99
C ALA A 350 4.73 11.89 -21.67
N THR A 351 5.12 12.11 -22.92
CA THR A 351 5.96 11.17 -23.68
C THR A 351 7.25 11.83 -24.15
N PRO A 352 8.37 11.10 -24.22
CA PRO A 352 9.60 11.61 -24.83
C PRO A 352 9.41 11.86 -26.34
N GLY A 353 9.99 12.95 -26.85
CA GLY A 353 9.91 13.36 -28.24
C GLY A 353 10.91 14.47 -28.57
N GLY A 354 10.57 15.32 -29.54
CA GLY A 354 11.40 16.45 -29.95
C GLY A 354 12.65 16.06 -30.73
N SER A 355 13.57 17.02 -30.86
CA SER A 355 14.74 16.92 -31.75
C SER A 355 15.68 15.76 -31.46
N ASP A 356 15.79 15.33 -30.20
CA ASP A 356 16.69 14.26 -29.76
C ASP A 356 15.96 13.08 -29.07
N GLY A 357 14.63 13.05 -29.15
CA GLY A 357 13.80 12.01 -28.53
C GLY A 357 13.73 12.08 -27.01
N ARG A 358 14.31 13.10 -26.38
CA ARG A 358 14.38 13.26 -24.91
C ARG A 358 13.54 14.43 -24.41
N ARG A 359 12.82 15.14 -25.28
CA ARG A 359 11.99 16.30 -24.90
C ARG A 359 10.61 15.90 -24.43
N ALA A 360 10.06 16.63 -23.46
CA ALA A 360 8.70 16.37 -23.00
C ALA A 360 7.68 16.81 -24.04
N ILE A 361 6.87 15.88 -24.55
CA ILE A 361 5.57 16.20 -25.15
C ILE A 361 4.57 16.15 -23.98
N MET A 362 4.07 17.31 -23.58
CA MET A 362 3.17 17.40 -22.43
C MET A 362 1.78 16.83 -22.76
N PRO A 363 1.01 16.40 -21.75
CA PRO A 363 -0.33 15.87 -21.97
C PRO A 363 -1.22 16.89 -22.70
N GLY A 364 -1.79 16.48 -23.84
CA GLY A 364 -2.63 17.34 -24.67
C GLY A 364 -1.88 18.23 -25.65
N GLU A 365 -0.55 18.16 -25.70
CA GLU A 365 0.29 18.86 -26.68
C GLU A 365 0.79 17.89 -27.76
N GLU A 366 0.94 18.38 -28.99
CA GLU A 366 1.51 17.59 -30.11
C GLU A 366 3.00 17.88 -30.32
N GLN A 367 3.47 19.04 -29.83
CA GLN A 367 4.86 19.49 -29.98
C GLN A 367 5.62 19.26 -28.69
N ALA A 368 6.88 18.83 -28.83
CA ALA A 368 7.74 18.68 -27.69
C ALA A 368 8.28 20.04 -27.24
N ARG A 369 8.38 20.22 -25.93
CA ARG A 369 8.99 21.39 -25.31
C ARG A 369 10.48 21.19 -25.18
N GLU A 370 11.24 21.98 -25.92
CA GLU A 370 12.70 21.85 -26.02
C GLU A 370 13.42 22.17 -24.68
N GLU A 371 12.76 22.91 -23.79
CA GLU A 371 13.27 23.27 -22.46
C GLU A 371 13.03 22.19 -21.39
N TRP A 372 12.28 21.12 -21.70
CA TRP A 372 12.00 20.02 -20.78
C TRP A 372 12.68 18.74 -21.24
N ILE A 373 13.59 18.21 -20.43
CA ILE A 373 14.47 17.09 -20.80
C ILE A 373 14.20 15.89 -19.89
N LEU A 374 14.18 14.69 -20.45
CA LEU A 374 14.02 13.43 -19.72
C LEU A 374 15.19 13.20 -18.76
N CYS A 375 14.89 12.86 -17.50
CA CYS A 375 15.89 12.51 -16.49
C CYS A 375 16.46 11.09 -16.73
N ASP A 376 17.37 10.99 -17.69
CA ASP A 376 17.98 9.73 -18.16
C ASP A 376 19.51 9.66 -18.01
N GLY A 377 20.13 10.60 -17.27
CA GLY A 377 21.58 10.66 -17.08
C GLY A 377 22.34 11.37 -18.22
N GLY A 378 21.66 11.74 -19.30
CA GLY A 378 22.29 12.37 -20.46
C GLY A 378 22.63 13.85 -20.25
N SER A 379 23.17 14.49 -21.29
CA SER A 379 23.44 15.93 -21.25
C SER A 379 22.15 16.74 -21.20
N ASP A 380 22.20 17.88 -20.53
CA ASP A 380 21.14 18.91 -20.51
C ASP A 380 21.20 19.88 -21.71
N GLY A 381 22.18 19.71 -22.61
CA GLY A 381 22.40 20.61 -23.75
C GLY A 381 23.07 21.94 -23.40
N LYS A 382 23.49 22.15 -22.14
CA LYS A 382 24.10 23.38 -21.60
C LYS A 382 25.32 23.07 -20.72
N ASP A 383 26.15 22.13 -21.17
CA ASP A 383 27.38 21.67 -20.49
C ASP A 383 27.16 21.00 -19.11
N GLY A 384 25.92 20.61 -18.77
CA GLY A 384 25.56 19.83 -17.59
C GLY A 384 24.96 18.46 -17.94
N THR A 385 24.56 17.72 -16.90
CA THR A 385 23.88 16.44 -17.01
C THR A 385 22.60 16.44 -16.18
N VAL A 386 21.56 15.80 -16.70
CA VAL A 386 20.34 15.53 -15.94
C VAL A 386 20.52 14.25 -15.10
N PRO A 387 19.86 14.10 -13.94
CA PRO A 387 19.93 12.86 -13.17
C PRO A 387 19.31 11.69 -13.95
N ASP A 388 19.78 10.45 -13.74
CA ASP A 388 19.13 9.24 -14.28
C ASP A 388 18.14 8.66 -13.28
N LEU A 389 16.85 8.92 -13.49
CA LEU A 389 15.78 8.51 -12.58
C LEU A 389 14.96 7.33 -13.12
N ARG A 390 15.38 6.73 -14.24
CA ARG A 390 14.64 5.63 -14.87
C ARG A 390 14.72 4.38 -14.01
N GLY A 391 13.57 3.79 -13.69
CA GLY A 391 13.49 2.58 -12.86
C GLY A 391 13.94 2.80 -11.41
N ARG A 392 13.97 4.04 -10.92
CA ARG A 392 14.42 4.38 -9.56
C ARG A 392 13.28 4.98 -8.74
N TYR A 393 13.30 4.69 -7.44
CA TYR A 393 12.47 5.37 -6.46
C TYR A 393 13.22 6.56 -5.88
N ILE A 394 12.55 7.71 -5.79
CA ILE A 394 13.15 8.93 -5.25
C ILE A 394 13.12 8.87 -3.73
N ARG A 395 14.28 9.07 -3.11
CA ARG A 395 14.43 9.22 -1.66
C ARG A 395 15.04 10.57 -1.36
N GLY A 396 14.51 11.26 -0.35
CA GLY A 396 15.07 12.55 0.08
C GLY A 396 16.49 12.39 0.62
N ALA A 397 17.38 13.29 0.20
CA ALA A 397 18.75 13.33 0.70
C ALA A 397 18.79 13.59 2.22
N SER A 398 19.76 12.99 2.90
CA SER A 398 19.99 13.15 4.34
C SER A 398 21.48 13.09 4.65
N GLU A 399 21.89 13.36 5.89
CA GLU A 399 23.30 13.24 6.30
C GLU A 399 23.86 11.81 6.10
N ALA A 400 23.00 10.79 6.22
CA ALA A 400 23.38 9.39 6.03
C ALA A 400 23.40 8.97 4.54
N GLU A 401 22.64 9.66 3.70
CA GLU A 401 22.44 9.35 2.28
C GLU A 401 22.51 10.67 1.49
N PRO A 402 23.73 11.14 1.15
CA PRO A 402 23.91 12.37 0.39
C PRO A 402 23.23 12.33 -0.98
N GLU A 403 23.00 13.50 -1.57
CA GLU A 403 22.45 13.63 -2.92
C GLU A 403 23.25 12.79 -3.93
N GLY A 404 22.54 12.06 -4.80
CA GLY A 404 23.15 11.17 -5.81
C GLY A 404 23.53 9.78 -5.29
N THR A 405 23.29 9.46 -4.01
CA THR A 405 23.51 8.10 -3.51
C THR A 405 22.48 7.14 -4.09
N GLU A 406 22.96 6.03 -4.65
CA GLU A 406 22.14 4.96 -5.23
C GLU A 406 22.20 3.71 -4.35
N GLY A 407 21.08 2.99 -4.24
CA GLY A 407 21.00 1.77 -3.45
C GLY A 407 19.66 1.06 -3.63
N GLY A 408 19.49 -0.05 -2.90
CA GLY A 408 18.33 -0.93 -3.04
C GLY A 408 18.55 -2.07 -4.05
N SER A 409 17.71 -3.09 -3.96
CA SER A 409 17.69 -4.25 -4.85
C SER A 409 16.23 -4.60 -5.12
N GLU A 410 15.87 -4.77 -6.40
CA GLU A 410 14.56 -5.32 -6.76
C GLU A 410 14.49 -6.82 -6.44
N ASP A 411 15.64 -7.50 -6.41
CA ASP A 411 15.75 -8.91 -6.07
C ASP A 411 15.88 -9.10 -4.56
N VAL A 412 14.99 -9.92 -4.01
CA VAL A 412 15.08 -10.48 -2.66
C VAL A 412 15.57 -11.91 -2.79
N ALA A 413 16.85 -12.12 -2.44
CA ALA A 413 17.45 -13.43 -2.29
C ALA A 413 17.71 -13.69 -0.81
N VAL A 414 16.92 -14.58 -0.20
CA VAL A 414 17.13 -15.03 1.18
C VAL A 414 17.47 -16.52 1.16
N ASP A 415 18.74 -16.81 1.45
CA ASP A 415 19.22 -18.18 1.61
C ASP A 415 19.11 -18.59 3.09
N LEU A 416 18.17 -19.48 3.40
CA LEU A 416 18.11 -20.14 4.71
C LEU A 416 18.86 -21.47 4.65
N SER A 417 19.98 -21.53 5.36
CA SER A 417 20.70 -22.77 5.62
C SER A 417 20.74 -23.05 7.11
N GLY A 418 20.39 -24.28 7.49
CA GLY A 418 20.40 -24.74 8.87
C GLY A 418 20.38 -26.26 8.96
N SER A 419 20.69 -26.79 10.14
CA SER A 419 20.58 -28.22 10.44
C SER A 419 19.86 -28.35 11.76
N THR A 420 18.81 -29.17 11.82
CA THR A 420 18.33 -29.66 13.11
C THR A 420 19.42 -30.59 13.62
N GLY A 421 20.19 -30.15 14.62
CA GLY A 421 21.29 -30.94 15.18
C GLY A 421 20.87 -32.38 15.49
N ALA A 422 21.83 -33.30 15.42
CA ALA A 422 21.56 -34.74 15.53
C ALA A 422 20.76 -35.07 16.81
N THR A 423 19.59 -35.69 16.66
CA THR A 423 18.82 -36.20 17.80
C THR A 423 19.18 -37.67 18.01
N THR A 424 20.07 -37.93 18.97
CA THR A 424 20.40 -39.30 19.38
C THR A 424 19.42 -39.75 20.46
N LEU A 425 18.48 -40.64 20.12
CA LEU A 425 17.68 -41.33 21.14
C LEU A 425 18.59 -42.34 21.86
N SER A 426 18.95 -42.05 23.11
CA SER A 426 19.74 -42.97 23.93
C SER A 426 18.90 -44.16 24.40
N THR A 427 19.54 -45.26 24.80
CA THR A 427 18.88 -46.44 25.42
C THR A 427 18.02 -46.08 26.64
N THR A 428 18.27 -44.95 27.29
CA THR A 428 17.47 -44.42 28.40
C THR A 428 16.11 -43.86 27.94
N GLN A 429 16.01 -43.42 26.68
CA GLN A 429 14.82 -42.76 26.13
C GLN A 429 13.89 -43.70 25.34
N ILE A 430 14.31 -44.94 25.09
CA ILE A 430 13.47 -45.97 24.46
C ILE A 430 13.13 -47.03 25.52
N PRO A 431 11.84 -47.33 25.79
CA PRO A 431 11.46 -48.39 26.71
C PRO A 431 12.10 -49.72 26.31
N SER A 432 12.97 -50.24 27.16
CA SER A 432 13.54 -51.58 26.99
C SER A 432 12.40 -52.61 26.99
N HIS A 433 12.31 -53.43 25.95
CA HIS A 433 11.37 -54.53 25.90
C HIS A 433 12.09 -55.84 25.60
N THR A 434 11.54 -56.93 26.12
CA THR A 434 12.00 -58.31 25.91
C THR A 434 10.82 -59.16 25.45
N HIS A 435 11.09 -60.18 24.64
CA HIS A 435 10.07 -61.12 24.22
C HIS A 435 10.23 -62.43 25.01
N PRO A 436 9.18 -62.90 25.73
CA PRO A 436 9.21 -64.21 26.36
C PRO A 436 9.01 -65.29 25.32
N PHE A 437 9.76 -66.38 25.42
CA PHE A 437 9.54 -67.58 24.62
C PHE A 437 9.65 -68.84 25.48
N SER A 438 8.89 -69.87 25.11
CA SER A 438 8.98 -71.19 25.70
C SER A 438 9.82 -72.10 24.81
N ALA A 439 10.77 -72.79 25.41
CA ALA A 439 11.55 -73.82 24.75
C ALA A 439 11.59 -75.06 25.66
N VAL A 440 11.77 -76.23 25.06
CA VAL A 440 12.01 -77.45 25.82
C VAL A 440 13.46 -77.42 26.30
N ILE A 441 13.68 -77.29 27.60
CA ILE A 441 15.02 -77.15 28.18
C ILE A 441 15.33 -78.42 28.97
N SER A 442 16.43 -79.10 28.63
CA SER A 442 16.88 -80.28 29.39
C SER A 442 17.38 -79.83 30.77
N THR A 443 16.80 -80.38 31.84
CA THR A 443 17.14 -80.05 33.24
C THR A 443 18.58 -80.45 33.62
N LYS A 444 19.26 -81.25 32.79
CA LYS A 444 20.70 -81.53 32.89
C LYS A 444 21.38 -81.06 31.61
N GLY A 445 22.36 -80.19 31.77
CA GLY A 445 22.97 -79.44 30.68
C GLY A 445 23.49 -80.28 29.51
N ARG A 446 23.22 -79.75 28.31
CA ARG A 446 24.02 -79.79 27.08
C ARG A 446 24.20 -81.07 26.25
N TYR A 447 23.51 -82.18 26.47
CA TYR A 447 23.44 -83.25 25.45
C TYR A 447 22.07 -83.95 25.39
N MET A 448 21.58 -84.21 24.17
CA MET A 448 20.33 -84.93 23.91
C MET A 448 20.60 -86.43 23.94
N GLU A 449 20.27 -87.09 25.05
CA GLU A 449 20.30 -88.56 25.18
C GLU A 449 18.88 -89.07 25.40
N SER A 450 18.53 -90.20 24.78
CA SER A 450 17.20 -90.79 24.82
C SER A 450 16.85 -91.26 26.23
N GLY A 451 15.87 -90.61 26.88
CA GLY A 451 15.39 -90.97 28.21
C GLY A 451 15.27 -89.82 29.22
N ASN A 452 15.62 -88.58 28.84
CA ASN A 452 15.44 -87.44 29.75
C ASN A 452 13.96 -87.04 29.91
N LEU A 453 13.56 -86.73 31.16
CA LEU A 453 12.33 -85.98 31.41
C LEU A 453 12.53 -84.55 30.89
N TYR A 454 11.70 -84.16 29.94
CA TYR A 454 11.67 -82.81 29.39
C TYR A 454 10.68 -81.98 30.20
N ASP A 455 11.15 -80.88 30.78
CA ASP A 455 10.28 -79.93 31.46
C ASP A 455 10.11 -78.68 30.59
N SER A 456 8.91 -78.11 30.61
CA SER A 456 8.62 -76.88 29.88
C SER A 456 9.22 -75.70 30.64
N GLY A 457 10.21 -75.02 30.06
CA GLY A 457 10.83 -73.82 30.63
C GLY A 457 10.51 -72.56 29.82
N SER A 458 10.33 -71.43 30.50
CA SER A 458 10.20 -70.10 29.89
C SER A 458 11.46 -69.27 30.10
N SER A 459 11.92 -68.56 29.06
CA SER A 459 13.02 -67.59 29.15
C SER A 459 12.71 -66.33 28.31
N SER A 460 13.49 -65.26 28.49
CA SER A 460 13.32 -63.98 27.77
C SER A 460 14.54 -63.65 26.92
N THR A 461 14.33 -63.00 25.78
CA THR A 461 15.44 -62.45 24.97
C THR A 461 16.19 -61.34 25.72
N SER A 462 17.47 -61.10 25.40
CA SER A 462 18.19 -59.92 25.92
C SER A 462 17.56 -58.63 25.37
N ALA A 463 17.52 -57.58 26.19
CA ALA A 463 17.05 -56.26 25.77
C ALA A 463 17.99 -55.65 24.72
N THR A 464 17.45 -55.25 23.56
CA THR A 464 18.22 -54.55 22.53
C THR A 464 17.46 -53.31 22.05
N GLY A 465 18.16 -52.17 21.99
CA GLY A 465 17.68 -50.94 21.38
C GLY A 465 18.83 -49.98 21.09
N GLY A 466 18.88 -49.44 19.87
CA GLY A 466 19.82 -48.39 19.45
C GLY A 466 19.67 -48.06 17.96
N ASN A 467 19.47 -46.79 17.64
CA ASN A 467 19.59 -46.24 16.28
C ASN A 467 20.75 -45.24 16.24
N GLY A 468 21.53 -45.25 15.17
CA GLY A 468 22.60 -44.28 14.96
C GLY A 468 22.06 -42.87 14.74
N SER A 469 22.80 -41.87 15.22
CA SER A 469 22.47 -40.47 15.00
C SER A 469 22.46 -40.14 13.51
N HIS A 470 21.41 -39.49 13.01
CA HIS A 470 21.40 -38.88 11.69
C HIS A 470 20.84 -37.46 11.77
N THR A 471 21.17 -36.66 10.77
CA THR A 471 20.75 -35.26 10.65
C THR A 471 19.87 -35.10 9.41
N HIS A 472 18.98 -34.12 9.46
CA HIS A 472 18.24 -33.65 8.30
C HIS A 472 18.72 -32.23 7.96
N PRO A 473 19.30 -31.99 6.77
CA PRO A 473 19.60 -30.64 6.35
C PRO A 473 18.29 -29.89 6.09
N LEU A 474 18.20 -28.67 6.60
CA LEU A 474 17.13 -27.74 6.24
C LEU A 474 17.72 -26.74 5.23
N SER A 475 17.30 -26.88 3.98
CA SER A 475 17.63 -25.94 2.91
C SER A 475 16.34 -25.38 2.32
N GLY A 476 16.23 -24.07 2.31
CA GLY A 476 15.16 -23.36 1.61
C GLY A 476 15.71 -22.05 1.06
N SER A 477 15.42 -21.79 -0.21
CA SER A 477 15.63 -20.48 -0.81
C SER A 477 14.27 -19.86 -1.10
N VAL A 478 14.13 -18.59 -0.76
CA VAL A 478 13.02 -17.77 -1.25
C VAL A 478 13.64 -16.70 -2.11
N SER A 479 13.33 -16.77 -3.40
CA SER A 479 13.66 -15.76 -4.38
C SER A 479 12.37 -15.07 -4.81
N GLY A 480 12.35 -13.76 -4.80
CA GLY A 480 11.24 -12.97 -5.30
C GLY A 480 11.70 -11.58 -5.68
N THR A 481 10.93 -10.92 -6.54
CA THR A 481 11.13 -9.51 -6.85
C THR A 481 10.27 -8.69 -5.89
N HIS A 482 10.87 -7.82 -5.09
CA HIS A 482 10.16 -6.88 -4.23
C HIS A 482 10.12 -5.51 -4.89
N THR A 483 8.97 -5.18 -5.45
CA THR A 483 8.62 -3.81 -5.82
C THR A 483 7.34 -3.44 -5.10
N ASP A 484 7.35 -2.33 -4.37
CA ASP A 484 6.13 -1.78 -3.80
C ASP A 484 5.14 -1.44 -4.94
N PRO A 485 3.82 -1.39 -4.68
CA PRO A 485 2.86 -0.91 -5.66
C PRO A 485 3.28 0.47 -6.19
N HIS A 486 3.59 0.54 -7.47
CA HIS A 486 4.15 1.74 -8.08
C HIS A 486 3.47 2.09 -9.39
N LEU A 487 3.65 3.36 -9.77
CA LEU A 487 3.18 3.90 -11.03
C LEU A 487 4.40 4.38 -11.82
N ALA A 488 4.67 3.73 -12.95
CA ALA A 488 5.77 4.14 -13.81
C ALA A 488 5.41 5.45 -14.55
N MET A 489 6.22 6.47 -14.35
CA MET A 489 6.06 7.80 -14.96
C MET A 489 7.41 8.29 -15.50
N HIS A 490 7.38 9.09 -16.56
CA HIS A 490 8.57 9.79 -17.02
C HIS A 490 8.83 11.02 -16.14
N PHE A 491 10.06 11.10 -15.63
CA PHE A 491 10.56 12.30 -14.95
C PHE A 491 11.19 13.23 -15.97
N PHE A 492 10.71 14.46 -16.03
CA PHE A 492 11.28 15.52 -16.85
C PHE A 492 11.79 16.65 -15.96
N ILE A 493 12.86 17.31 -16.39
CA ILE A 493 13.46 18.46 -15.72
C ILE A 493 13.47 19.65 -16.68
N LYS A 494 13.08 20.82 -16.18
CA LYS A 494 13.13 22.06 -16.96
C LYS A 494 14.52 22.68 -16.88
N VAL A 495 15.13 22.91 -18.04
CA VAL A 495 16.49 23.45 -18.18
C VAL A 495 16.41 24.83 -18.86
N VAL A 496 16.73 25.90 -18.11
CA VAL A 496 16.69 27.31 -18.56
C VAL A 496 18.04 27.88 -18.93
#